data_AF-A0A954WGN3-F1
#
_entry.id   AF-A0A954WGN3-F1
#
_cell.length_a   1.000
_cell.length_b   1.000
_cell.length_c   1.000
_cell.angle_alpha   90.00
_cell.angle_beta   90.00
_cell.angle_gamma   90.00
#
_symmetry.space_group_name_H-M   'P 1'
#
loop_
_entity.id
_entity.type
_entity.pdbx_description
1 polymer ?
#
loop_
_entity_poly.entity_id
_entity_poly.type
_entity_poly.pdbx_seq_one_letter_code
_entity_poly.pdbx_strand_id
1 'polypeptide(L)'
;MGLFTSTEFNTLDDLFVDQLADLYDAEQRLTKAIPKMREAASDPQLKAAFDHHLRETEGQVQRLERAFQQIGIEPKSETCDAMKGLISEGEKVVDAKGDHGVKDAALIAAAQRIEHYEMAG
;
A
#
# COMPACT_ATOMS: atom_id res chain seq x y z
N MET A 1 21.57 17.64 -14.28
CA MET A 1 21.02 16.28 -14.40
C MET A 1 19.60 16.35 -13.86
N GLY A 2 18.61 16.04 -14.71
CA GLY A 2 17.23 16.55 -14.65
C GLY A 2 16.48 16.29 -13.35
N LEU A 3 15.95 17.36 -12.75
CA LEU A 3 15.18 17.36 -11.50
C LEU A 3 13.67 17.12 -11.71
N PHE A 4 13.21 16.99 -12.95
CA PHE A 4 11.83 16.70 -13.28
C PHE A 4 11.82 15.86 -14.56
N THR A 5 11.67 14.55 -14.46
CA THR A 5 11.04 13.79 -15.53
C THR A 5 9.56 14.14 -15.44
N SER A 6 9.05 14.92 -16.39
CA SER A 6 7.62 15.23 -16.42
C SER A 6 6.86 13.98 -16.81
N THR A 7 6.03 13.46 -15.91
CA THR A 7 4.94 12.56 -16.29
C THR A 7 4.02 13.34 -17.24
N GLU A 8 3.85 12.86 -18.46
CA GLU A 8 3.01 13.49 -19.48
C GLU A 8 1.72 12.70 -19.65
N PHE A 9 0.58 13.33 -19.38
CA PHE A 9 -0.75 12.76 -19.61
C PHE A 9 -1.36 13.38 -20.85
N ASN A 10 -1.24 12.69 -21.98
CA ASN A 10 -1.79 13.16 -23.26
C ASN A 10 -3.20 12.60 -23.51
N THR A 11 -3.54 11.48 -22.85
CA THR A 11 -4.81 10.77 -23.01
C THR A 11 -5.34 10.25 -21.67
N LEU A 12 -6.62 9.86 -21.64
CA LEU A 12 -7.20 9.16 -20.49
C LEU A 12 -6.56 7.78 -20.27
N ASP A 13 -6.08 7.14 -21.33
CA ASP A 13 -5.38 5.86 -21.24
C ASP A 13 -4.04 6.03 -20.51
N ASP A 14 -3.31 7.12 -20.78
CA ASP A 14 -2.07 7.45 -20.07
C ASP A 14 -2.34 7.62 -18.56
N LEU A 15 -3.39 8.36 -18.20
CA LEU A 15 -3.79 8.56 -16.82
C LEU A 15 -4.24 7.24 -16.18
N PHE A 16 -5.03 6.42 -16.87
CA PHE A 16 -5.50 5.14 -16.35
C PHE A 16 -4.34 4.18 -16.05
N VAL A 17 -3.36 4.11 -16.96
CA VAL A 17 -2.17 3.26 -16.78
C VAL A 17 -1.31 3.74 -15.60
N ASP A 18 -1.16 5.05 -15.44
CA ASP A 18 -0.44 5.67 -14.32
C ASP A 18 -1.11 5.35 -12.97
N GLN A 19 -2.42 5.55 -12.86
CA GLN A 19 -3.16 5.22 -11.63
C GLN A 19 -3.13 3.73 -11.31
N LEU A 20 -3.23 2.87 -12.33
CA LEU A 20 -3.11 1.42 -12.16
C LEU A 20 -1.71 1.00 -11.70
N ALA A 21 -0.67 1.67 -12.19
CA ALA A 21 0.72 1.43 -11.79
C ALA A 21 0.99 1.90 -10.36
N ASP A 22 0.43 3.04 -9.95
CA ASP A 22 0.51 3.56 -8.58
C ASP A 22 -0.10 2.58 -7.57
N LEU A 23 -1.33 2.10 -7.82
CA LEU A 23 -1.98 1.08 -6.98
C LEU A 23 -1.19 -0.23 -6.95
N TYR A 24 -0.62 -0.63 -8.09
CA TYR A 24 0.17 -1.86 -8.15
C TYR A 24 1.46 -1.79 -7.32
N ASP A 25 2.16 -0.66 -7.35
CA ASP A 25 3.31 -0.43 -6.48
C ASP A 25 2.90 -0.33 -5.00
N ALA A 26 1.76 0.32 -4.72
CA ALA A 26 1.22 0.45 -3.38
C ALA A 26 0.95 -0.93 -2.75
N GLU A 27 0.17 -1.77 -3.42
CA GLU A 27 -0.18 -3.12 -2.98
C GLU A 27 1.07 -4.00 -2.80
N GLN A 28 2.04 -3.93 -3.73
CA GLN A 28 3.32 -4.63 -3.57
C GLN A 28 4.10 -4.20 -2.32
N ARG A 29 4.09 -2.92 -1.97
CA ARG A 29 4.73 -2.46 -0.73
C ARG A 29 3.98 -2.95 0.50
N LEU A 30 2.66 -2.97 0.45
CA LEU A 30 1.83 -3.44 1.56
C LEU A 30 2.05 -4.92 1.87
N THR A 31 2.28 -5.78 0.87
CA THR A 31 2.66 -7.19 1.12
C THR A 31 3.89 -7.32 2.03
N LYS A 32 4.77 -6.31 2.06
CA LYS A 32 5.98 -6.26 2.90
C LYS A 32 5.76 -5.52 4.22
N ALA A 33 4.83 -4.55 4.26
CA ALA A 33 4.55 -3.74 5.44
C ALA A 33 3.60 -4.43 6.43
N ILE A 34 2.54 -5.08 5.92
CA ILE A 34 1.51 -5.74 6.73
C ILE A 34 2.11 -6.78 7.71
N PRO A 35 3.07 -7.65 7.31
CA PRO A 35 3.70 -8.58 8.25
C PRO A 35 4.34 -7.87 9.46
N LYS A 36 4.98 -6.71 9.26
CA LYS A 36 5.58 -5.93 10.35
C LYS A 36 4.52 -5.36 11.29
N MET A 37 3.40 -4.88 10.75
CA MET A 37 2.28 -4.38 11.56
C MET A 37 1.65 -5.49 12.39
N ARG A 38 1.49 -6.67 11.79
CA ARG A 38 1.01 -7.88 12.46
C ARG A 38 1.93 -8.32 13.60
N GLU A 39 3.23 -8.28 13.40
CA GLU A 39 4.21 -8.61 14.45
C GLU A 39 4.20 -7.59 15.59
N ALA A 40 4.03 -6.31 15.28
CA ALA A 40 3.99 -5.24 16.25
C ALA A 40 2.69 -5.18 17.08
N ALA A 41 1.59 -5.72 16.56
CA ALA A 41 0.31 -5.77 17.26
C ALA A 41 0.38 -6.67 18.51
N SER A 42 -0.43 -6.37 19.52
CA SER A 42 -0.56 -7.19 20.72
C SER A 42 -1.88 -7.97 20.76
N ASP A 43 -2.96 -7.35 20.28
CA ASP A 43 -4.29 -7.93 20.26
C ASP A 43 -4.41 -9.07 19.23
N PRO A 44 -4.92 -10.26 19.62
CA PRO A 44 -5.06 -11.39 18.70
C PRO A 44 -6.01 -11.15 17.52
N GLN A 45 -7.06 -10.35 17.71
CA GLN A 45 -8.00 -10.04 16.62
C GLN A 45 -7.37 -9.07 15.63
N LEU A 46 -6.61 -8.08 16.10
CA LEU A 46 -5.86 -7.18 15.24
C LEU A 46 -4.80 -7.93 14.41
N LYS A 47 -4.09 -8.91 15.01
CA LYS A 47 -3.18 -9.79 14.27
C LYS A 47 -3.89 -10.57 13.18
N ALA A 48 -5.03 -11.17 13.51
CA ALA A 48 -5.83 -11.92 12.55
C ALA A 48 -6.36 -11.03 11.42
N ALA A 49 -6.70 -9.78 11.71
CA ALA A 49 -7.11 -8.79 10.71
C ALA A 49 -5.96 -8.47 9.74
N PHE A 50 -4.73 -8.25 10.23
CA PHE A 50 -3.58 -8.06 9.34
C PHE A 50 -3.25 -9.33 8.53
N ASP A 51 -3.31 -10.51 9.13
CA ASP A 51 -3.09 -11.78 8.40
C ASP A 51 -4.16 -11.99 7.32
N HIS A 52 -5.40 -11.54 7.55
CA HIS A 52 -6.48 -11.56 6.56
C HIS A 52 -6.20 -10.57 5.43
N HIS A 53 -5.92 -9.32 5.79
CA HIS A 53 -5.67 -8.25 4.85
C HIS A 53 -4.48 -8.57 3.94
N LEU A 54 -3.39 -9.16 4.46
CA LEU A 54 -2.26 -9.61 3.62
C LEU A 54 -2.70 -10.55 2.50
N ARG A 55 -3.61 -11.50 2.77
CA ARG A 55 -4.13 -12.42 1.74
C ARG A 55 -5.01 -11.70 0.71
N GLU A 56 -5.73 -10.67 1.14
CA GLU A 56 -6.52 -9.81 0.24
C GLU A 56 -5.59 -9.02 -0.67
N THR A 57 -4.58 -8.35 -0.11
CA THR A 57 -3.52 -7.60 -0.80
C THR A 57 -2.82 -8.47 -1.85
N GLU A 58 -2.38 -9.68 -1.49
CA GLU A 58 -1.78 -10.63 -2.46
C GLU A 58 -2.74 -10.98 -3.60
N GLY A 59 -4.04 -11.10 -3.30
CA GLY A 59 -5.09 -11.28 -4.30
C GLY A 59 -5.34 -10.04 -5.16
N GLN A 60 -5.22 -8.84 -4.60
CA GLN A 60 -5.35 -7.55 -5.31
C GLN A 60 -4.18 -7.34 -6.27
N VAL A 61 -2.95 -7.64 -5.87
CA VAL A 61 -1.77 -7.67 -6.77
C VAL A 61 -2.06 -8.53 -8.00
N GLN A 62 -2.56 -9.76 -7.82
CA GLN A 62 -2.92 -10.64 -8.94
C GLN A 62 -4.10 -10.12 -9.78
N ARG A 63 -5.00 -9.31 -9.23
CA ARG A 63 -6.07 -8.66 -10.00
C ARG A 63 -5.50 -7.53 -10.86
N LEU A 64 -4.59 -6.74 -10.31
CA LEU A 64 -3.91 -5.65 -11.02
C LEU A 64 -3.05 -6.20 -12.17
N GLU A 65 -2.29 -7.28 -11.94
CA GLU A 65 -1.54 -7.97 -13.01
C GLU A 65 -2.45 -8.41 -14.16
N ARG A 66 -3.64 -8.93 -13.85
CA ARG A 66 -4.63 -9.30 -14.87
C ARG A 66 -5.21 -8.08 -15.59
N ALA A 67 -5.43 -6.97 -14.90
CA ALA A 67 -5.87 -5.72 -15.52
C ALA A 67 -4.84 -5.21 -16.53
N PHE A 68 -3.56 -5.21 -16.17
CA PHE A 68 -2.44 -4.90 -17.07
C PHE A 68 -2.39 -5.82 -18.31
N GLN A 69 -2.58 -7.13 -18.12
CA GLN A 69 -2.66 -8.09 -19.23
C GLN A 69 -3.84 -7.79 -20.17
N GLN A 70 -5.00 -7.39 -19.64
CA GLN A 70 -6.19 -7.09 -20.44
C GLN A 70 -6.01 -5.86 -21.34
N ILE A 71 -5.23 -4.88 -20.89
CA ILE A 71 -4.92 -3.67 -21.67
C ILE A 71 -3.64 -3.80 -22.50
N GLY A 72 -2.94 -4.95 -22.43
CA GLY A 72 -1.75 -5.24 -23.22
C GLY A 72 -0.52 -4.43 -22.84
N ILE A 73 -0.43 -3.99 -21.58
CA ILE A 73 0.69 -3.18 -21.06
C ILE A 73 1.38 -3.96 -19.93
N GLU A 74 2.71 -3.99 -19.94
CA GLU A 74 3.46 -4.55 -18.82
C GLU A 74 3.40 -3.61 -17.60
N PRO A 75 3.14 -4.15 -16.39
CA PRO A 75 3.15 -3.33 -15.19
C PRO A 75 4.52 -2.72 -14.98
N LYS A 76 4.60 -1.39 -14.95
CA LYS A 76 5.80 -0.68 -14.50
C LYS A 76 5.66 -0.41 -13.01
N SER A 77 6.67 -0.77 -12.22
CA SER A 77 6.79 -0.30 -10.84
C SER A 77 7.27 1.14 -10.89
N GLU A 78 6.33 2.05 -11.07
CA GLU A 78 6.52 3.45 -10.72
C GLU A 78 6.38 3.57 -9.21
N THR A 79 7.25 4.36 -8.57
CA THR A 79 7.23 4.46 -7.12
C THR A 79 6.03 5.29 -6.67
N CYS A 80 5.11 4.67 -5.94
CA CYS A 80 4.04 5.36 -5.23
C CYS A 80 4.63 6.08 -4.00
N ASP A 81 4.93 7.37 -4.15
CA ASP A 81 5.50 8.19 -3.08
C ASP A 81 4.52 8.38 -1.90
N ALA A 82 3.22 8.42 -2.18
CA ALA A 82 2.19 8.54 -1.15
C ALA A 82 2.14 7.28 -0.27
N MET A 83 2.06 6.08 -0.86
CA MET A 83 2.07 4.84 -0.09
C MET A 83 3.38 4.67 0.68
N LYS A 84 4.52 5.04 0.08
CA LYS A 84 5.81 5.05 0.78
C LYS A 84 5.79 5.97 2.02
N GLY A 85 5.17 7.14 1.91
CA GLY A 85 4.96 8.05 3.03
C GLY A 85 4.11 7.43 4.13
N LEU A 86 2.96 6.87 3.77
CA LEU A 86 2.03 6.22 4.70
C LEU A 86 2.66 5.03 5.42
N ILE A 87 3.39 4.17 4.69
CA ILE A 87 4.13 3.05 5.28
C ILE A 87 5.22 3.56 6.22
N SER A 88 5.95 4.62 5.85
CA SER A 88 6.97 5.21 6.72
C SER A 88 6.36 5.77 8.02
N GLU A 89 5.16 6.33 7.97
CA GLU A 89 4.42 6.70 9.19
C GLU A 89 4.05 5.48 10.03
N GLY A 90 3.55 4.41 9.40
CA GLY A 90 3.25 3.13 10.05
C GLY A 90 4.46 2.48 10.71
N GLU A 91 5.63 2.53 10.07
CA GLU A 91 6.89 1.99 10.62
C GLU A 91 7.30 2.69 11.92
N LYS A 92 7.05 3.99 12.05
CA LYS A 92 7.27 4.71 13.33
C LYS A 92 6.39 4.16 14.46
N VAL A 93 5.17 3.71 14.13
CA VAL A 93 4.26 3.08 15.09
C VAL A 93 4.71 1.66 15.42
N VAL A 94 5.15 0.89 14.42
CA VAL A 94 5.74 -0.45 14.60
C VAL A 94 6.90 -0.43 15.58
N ASP A 95 7.79 0.58 15.48
CA ASP A 95 8.95 0.73 16.36
C ASP A 95 8.64 1.42 17.70
N ALA A 96 7.43 1.96 17.86
CA ALA A 96 7.04 2.65 19.07
C ALA A 96 7.04 1.71 20.29
N LYS A 97 7.47 2.27 21.43
CA LYS A 97 7.46 1.63 22.74
C LYS A 97 6.38 2.27 23.60
N GLY A 98 5.78 1.50 24.49
CA GLY A 98 4.77 2.01 25.42
C GLY A 98 3.69 0.97 25.69
N ASP A 99 2.52 1.46 26.07
CA ASP A 99 1.35 0.62 26.32
C ASP A 99 0.91 -0.11 25.05
N HIS A 100 0.58 -1.39 25.22
CA HIS A 100 0.20 -2.28 24.13
C HIS A 100 -1.12 -1.88 23.48
N GLY A 101 -2.14 -1.51 24.26
CA GLY A 101 -3.44 -1.11 23.72
C GLY A 101 -3.38 0.23 22.99
N VAL A 102 -2.59 1.18 23.50
CA VAL A 102 -2.34 2.46 22.80
C VAL A 102 -1.58 2.25 21.50
N LYS A 103 -0.59 1.34 21.49
CA LYS A 103 0.14 0.99 20.26
C LYS A 103 -0.77 0.31 19.23
N ASP A 104 -1.63 -0.61 19.65
CA ASP A 104 -2.61 -1.25 18.75
C ASP A 104 -3.59 -0.22 18.16
N ALA A 105 -4.07 0.74 18.95
CA ALA A 105 -4.90 1.83 18.43
C ALA A 105 -4.16 2.69 17.39
N ALA A 106 -2.86 2.94 17.60
CA ALA A 106 -2.03 3.66 16.63
C ALA A 106 -1.78 2.83 15.35
N LEU A 107 -1.61 1.51 15.46
CA LEU A 107 -1.48 0.61 14.30
C LEU A 107 -2.77 0.61 13.47
N ILE A 108 -3.93 0.57 14.12
CA ILE A 108 -5.24 0.69 13.46
C ILE A 108 -5.35 2.03 12.73
N ALA A 109 -4.99 3.14 13.39
CA ALA A 109 -5.04 4.45 12.77
C ALA A 109 -4.11 4.57 11.55
N ALA A 110 -2.91 3.97 11.60
CA ALA A 110 -1.99 3.93 10.47
C ALA A 110 -2.55 3.07 9.32
N ALA A 111 -3.06 1.88 9.63
CA ALA A 111 -3.70 0.99 8.64
C ALA A 111 -4.88 1.70 7.96
N GLN A 112 -5.77 2.34 8.73
CA GLN A 112 -6.92 3.04 8.16
C GLN A 112 -6.53 4.16 7.19
N ARG A 113 -5.40 4.87 7.40
CA ARG A 113 -4.94 5.88 6.42
C ARG A 113 -4.47 5.23 5.12
N ILE A 114 -3.84 4.06 5.21
CA ILE A 114 -3.48 3.24 4.06
C ILE A 114 -4.75 2.83 3.31
N GLU A 115 -5.74 2.25 4.00
CA GLU A 115 -7.02 1.87 3.36
C GLU A 115 -7.72 3.05 2.70
N HIS A 116 -7.69 4.25 3.31
CA HIS A 116 -8.32 5.44 2.71
C HIS A 116 -7.59 5.92 1.46
N TYR A 117 -6.28 5.73 1.39
CA TYR A 117 -5.53 5.97 0.17
C TYR A 117 -5.97 4.99 -0.92
N GLU A 118 -6.02 3.69 -0.59
CA GLU A 118 -6.41 2.64 -1.53
C GLU A 118 -7.88 2.72 -1.97
N MET A 119 -8.79 3.21 -1.13
CA MET A 119 -10.19 3.47 -1.51
C MET A 119 -10.33 4.64 -2.49
N ALA A 120 -9.38 5.57 -2.47
CA ALA A 120 -9.43 6.78 -3.29
C ALA A 120 -8.77 6.59 -4.66
N GLY A 121 -7.75 5.72 -4.76
CA GLY A 121 -7.14 5.30 -6.02
C GLY A 121 -8.01 4.30 -6.77
#